data_AF-U4TY84-F1
#
_entry.id   AF-U4TY84-F1
#
_cell.length_a   1.000
_cell.length_b   1.000
_cell.length_c   1.000
_cell.angle_alpha   90.00
_cell.angle_beta   90.00
_cell.angle_gamma   90.00
#
_symmetry.space_group_name_H-M   'P 1'
#
loop_
_entity.id
_entity.type
_entity.pdbx_description
1 polymer ?
#
loop_
_entity_poly.entity_id
_entity_poly.type
_entity_poly.pdbx_seq_one_letter_code
_entity_poly.pdbx_strand_id
1 'polypeptide(L)' 'MVYLHEYVLDPTWINPDQIEFIEQSTEDPKVWIARMVSGRMVKISEAELADITGHKTEA' A
#
# COMPACT_ATOMS: atom_id res chain seq x y z
N MET A 1 -0.06 -29.13 -16.23
CA MET A 1 0.48 -28.52 -15.00
C MET A 1 0.65 -27.04 -15.30
N VAL A 2 -0.31 -26.21 -14.93
CA VAL A 2 -0.27 -24.76 -15.22
C VAL A 2 0.45 -24.10 -14.05
N TYR A 3 1.68 -23.65 -14.29
CA TYR A 3 2.39 -22.80 -13.36
C TYR A 3 1.65 -21.47 -13.33
N LEU A 4 1.00 -21.20 -12.20
CA LEU A 4 0.43 -19.89 -11.91
C LEU A 4 1.63 -18.94 -11.80
N HIS A 5 2.02 -18.33 -12.91
CA HIS A 5 2.95 -17.21 -12.91
C HIS A 5 2.33 -16.16 -12.00
N GLU A 6 3.03 -15.88 -10.90
CA GLU A 6 2.76 -14.76 -10.01
C GLU A 6 2.35 -13.57 -10.86
N TYR A 7 1.09 -13.14 -10.69
CA TYR A 7 0.63 -11.87 -11.20
C TYR A 7 1.59 -10.85 -10.62
N VAL A 8 2.52 -10.38 -11.45
CA VAL A 8 3.17 -9.09 -11.27
C VAL A 8 2.01 -8.12 -11.20
N LEU A 9 1.58 -7.85 -9.97
CA LEU A 9 0.56 -6.88 -9.66
C LEU A 9 1.03 -5.60 -10.35
N ASP A 10 0.31 -5.18 -11.39
CA ASP A 10 0.34 -3.82 -11.88
C ASP A 10 0.54 -2.90 -10.67
N PRO A 11 1.53 -1.99 -10.70
CA PRO A 11 1.75 -1.07 -9.58
C PRO A 11 0.42 -0.37 -9.38
N THR A 12 -0.30 -0.79 -8.34
CA THR A 12 -1.61 -0.28 -8.02
C THR A 12 -1.29 1.05 -7.38
N TRP A 13 -0.94 2.05 -8.18
CA TRP A 13 -0.40 3.30 -7.69
C TRP A 13 -1.43 3.91 -6.75
N ILE A 14 -1.12 3.84 -5.45
CA ILE A 14 -2.03 4.26 -4.40
C ILE A 14 -1.93 5.76 -4.35
N ASN A 15 -3.02 6.43 -4.70
CA ASN A 15 -3.05 7.89 -4.61
C ASN A 15 -2.96 8.29 -3.12
N PRO A 16 -1.89 8.99 -2.68
CA PRO A 16 -1.68 9.36 -1.28
C PRO A 16 -2.78 10.28 -0.73
N ASP A 17 -3.43 11.09 -1.59
CA ASP A 17 -4.56 11.94 -1.24
C ASP A 17 -5.83 11.14 -0.89
N GLN A 18 -5.92 9.90 -1.38
CA GLN A 18 -7.03 9.02 -1.11
C GLN A 18 -6.80 8.11 0.10
N ILE A 19 -5.67 8.25 0.78
CA ILE A 19 -5.36 7.47 1.99
C ILE A 19 -5.90 8.21 3.21
N GLU A 20 -6.83 7.58 3.91
CA GLU A 20 -7.40 8.06 5.16
C GLU A 20 -6.41 7.86 6.32
N PHE A 21 -5.90 6.63 6.47
CA PHE A 21 -4.83 6.33 7.41
C PHE A 21 -4.06 5.08 6.98
N ILE A 22 -2.86 4.91 7.55
CA ILE A 22 -2.01 3.75 7.34
C ILE A 22 -1.74 3.12 8.70
N GLU A 23 -1.91 1.80 8.79
CA GLU A 23 -1.58 1.01 9.97
C GLU A 23 -0.57 -0.09 9.63
N GLN A 24 0.25 -0.47 10.61
CA GLN A 24 1.14 -1.62 10.48
C GLN A 24 0.34 -2.89 10.77
N SER A 25 0.49 -3.92 9.93
CA SER A 25 -0.17 -5.19 10.18
C SER A 25 0.31 -5.80 11.50
N THR A 26 -0.63 -6.28 12.30
CA THR A 26 -0.34 -6.95 13.59
C THR A 26 0.21 -8.37 13.39
N GLU A 27 -0.01 -8.96 12.20
CA GLU A 27 0.46 -10.31 11.85
C GLU A 27 1.87 -10.30 11.25
N ASP A 28 2.22 -9.25 10.50
CA ASP A 28 3.54 -9.12 9.85
C ASP A 28 4.02 -7.66 9.91
N PRO A 29 5.09 -7.35 10.65
CA PRO A 29 5.56 -5.98 10.83
C PRO A 29 6.16 -5.37 9.55
N LYS A 30 6.41 -6.15 8.49
CA LYS A 30 6.89 -5.64 7.21
C LYS A 30 5.76 -5.26 6.26
N VAL A 31 4.51 -5.58 6.62
CA VAL A 31 3.33 -5.26 5.84
C VAL A 31 2.62 -4.07 6.46
N TRP A 32 2.39 -3.05 5.64
CA TRP A 32 1.57 -1.91 6.00
C TRP A 32 0.23 -2.02 5.28
N ILE A 33 -0.82 -1.51 5.91
CA ILE A 33 -2.17 -1.50 5.34
C ILE A 33 -2.61 -0.05 5.25
N ALA A 34 -2.78 0.44 4.04
CA ALA A 34 -3.42 1.72 3.77
C ALA A 34 -4.93 1.53 3.70
N ARG A 35 -5.66 2.26 4.53
CA ARG A 35 -7.11 2.40 4.39
C ARG A 35 -7.39 3.61 3.51
N MET A 36 -8.05 3.36 2.39
CA MET A 36 -8.48 4.39 1.46
C MET A 36 -9.78 5.05 1.95
N VAL A 37 -10.02 6.31 1.56
CA VAL A 37 -11.30 7.02 1.78
C VAL A 37 -12.51 6.31 1.16
N SER A 38 -12.28 5.44 0.18
CA SER A 38 -13.31 4.55 -0.39
C SER A 38 -13.70 3.39 0.54
N GLY A 39 -13.02 3.22 1.68
CA GLY A 39 -13.16 2.09 2.59
C GLY A 39 -12.37 0.85 2.16
N ARG A 40 -11.67 0.89 1.02
CA ARG A 40 -10.82 -0.21 0.56
C ARG A 40 -9.53 -0.27 1.40
N MET A 41 -9.16 -1.47 1.84
CA MET A 41 -7.86 -1.73 2.45
C MET A 41 -6.89 -2.24 1.39
N VAL A 42 -5.69 -1.66 1.34
CA VAL A 42 -4.64 -2.01 0.40
C VAL A 42 -3.36 -2.30 1.18
N LYS A 43 -2.74 -3.44 0.91
CA LYS A 43 -1.44 -3.77 1.48
C LYS A 43 -0.37 -3.00 0.72
N ILE A 44 0.51 -2.34 1.46
CA ILE A 44 1.60 -1.53 0.93
C ILE A 44 2.90 -1.99 1.55
N SER A 45 3.95 -1.93 0.76
CA SER A 45 5.31 -2.24 1.20
C SER A 45 5.93 -1.04 1.94
N GLU A 46 6.98 -1.26 2.72
CA GLU A 46 7.73 -0.18 3.38
C GLU A 46 8.28 0.86 2.37
N ALA A 47 8.68 0.41 1.17
CA ALA A 47 9.11 1.32 0.10
C ALA A 47 7.97 2.21 -0.42
N GLU A 48 6.76 1.66 -0.56
CA GLU A 48 5.57 2.41 -0.98
C GLU A 48 5.12 3.37 0.13
N LEU A 49 5.24 2.96 1.39
CA LEU A 49 5.00 3.83 2.55
C LEU A 49 5.93 5.05 2.52
N ALA A 50 7.23 4.85 2.29
CA ALA A 50 8.22 5.93 2.22
C ALA A 50 7.91 6.91 1.07
N ASP A 51 7.48 6.39 -0.08
CA ASP A 51 7.05 7.20 -1.23
C ASP A 51 5.80 8.05 -0.88
N ILE A 52 4.75 7.40 -0.34
CA ILE A 52 3.50 8.04 0.09
C ILE A 52 3.73 9.11 1.17
N THR A 53 4.56 8.82 2.18
CA THR A 53 4.84 9.76 3.28
C THR A 53 5.79 10.88 2.85
N GLY A 54 6.73 10.61 1.95
CA GLY A 54 7.56 11.63 1.30
C GLY A 54 6.70 12.65 0.55
N HIS A 55 5.75 12.18 -0.26
CA HIS A 55 4.81 13.04 -0.98
C HIS A 55 3.92 13.91 -0.07
N LYS A 56 3.53 13.43 1.12
CA LYS A 56 2.75 14.24 2.09
C LYS A 56 3.57 15.26 2.87
N THR A 57 4.90 15.14 2.91
CA THR A 57 5.75 16.03 3.70
C THR A 57 6.19 17.27 2.91
N GLU A 58 6.11 17.23 1.58
CA GLU A 58 6.45 18.34 0.69
C GLU A 58 5.28 19.26 0.29
N ALA A 59 4.06 18.98 0.79
CA ALA A 59 2.84 19.76 0.49
C ALA A 59 2.53 20.82 1.56
#